data_AF-A0A401TAL1-F1
#
_entry.id   AF-A0A401TAL1-F1
#
_cell.length_a   1.000
_cell.length_b   1.000
_cell.length_c   1.000
_cell.angle_alpha   90.00
_cell.angle_beta   90.00
_cell.angle_gamma   90.00
#
_symmetry.space_group_name_H-M   'P 1'
#
loop_
_entity.id
_entity.type
_entity.pdbx_description
1 polymer ?
#
loop_
_entity_poly.entity_id
_entity_poly.type
_entity_poly.pdbx_seq_one_letter_code
_entity_poly.pdbx_strand_id
1 'polypeptide(L)' 'MNVAEHYMASDVEWDPTGRYVVTSVSWWSHKVDNAYWMWTFQGRLLQKNTKDRFCQLLWRPRPPTLLSQDQLK' A
#
# COMPACT_ATOMS: atom_id res chain seq x y z
N MET A 1 -14.85 10.01 10.53
CA MET A 1 -14.42 8.70 9.99
C MET A 1 -14.26 8.91 8.48
N ASN A 2 -13.02 8.89 7.96
CA ASN A 2 -12.82 8.94 6.51
C ASN A 2 -13.08 7.53 5.97
N VAL A 3 -14.24 7.33 5.37
CA VAL A 3 -14.54 6.11 4.62
C VAL A 3 -14.10 6.38 3.18
N ALA A 4 -13.07 5.67 2.74
CA ALA A 4 -12.60 5.75 1.36
C ALA A 4 -12.66 4.35 0.74
N GLU A 5 -13.22 4.27 -0.45
CA GLU A 5 -13.48 3.01 -1.13
C GLU A 5 -12.51 2.79 -2.29
N HIS A 6 -12.04 1.55 -2.43
CA HIS A 6 -11.29 1.08 -3.58
C HIS A 6 -11.97 -0.19 -4.09
N TYR A 7 -12.86 -0.01 -5.06
CA TYR A 7 -13.58 -1.12 -5.66
C TYR A 7 -12.62 -2.09 -6.35
N MET A 8 -12.94 -3.39 -6.24
CA MET A 8 -12.16 -4.49 -6.81
C MET A 8 -10.70 -4.58 -6.31
N ALA A 9 -10.38 -3.95 -5.17
CA ALA A 9 -9.09 -4.13 -4.53
C ALA A 9 -8.85 -5.61 -4.24
N SER A 10 -7.82 -6.19 -4.85
CA SER A 10 -7.41 -7.57 -4.67
C SER A 10 -6.39 -7.72 -3.56
N ASP A 11 -5.54 -6.72 -3.37
CA ASP A 11 -4.39 -6.78 -2.45
C ASP A 11 -4.30 -5.53 -1.59
N VAL A 12 -3.80 -5.70 -0.35
CA VAL A 12 -3.57 -4.64 0.64
C VAL A 12 -2.20 -4.86 1.28
N GLU A 13 -1.34 -3.85 1.21
CA GLU A 13 0.06 -3.93 1.62
C GLU A 13 0.46 -2.73 2.49
N TRP A 14 0.96 -3.01 3.69
CA TRP A 14 1.42 -1.97 4.63
C TRP A 14 2.90 -1.70 4.47
N ASP A 15 3.26 -0.42 4.44
CA ASP A 15 4.67 -0.02 4.53
C ASP A 15 5.26 -0.49 5.88
N PRO A 16 6.52 -0.95 5.94
CA PRO A 16 7.12 -1.43 7.18
C PRO A 16 7.20 -0.41 8.33
N THR A 17 6.96 0.89 8.07
CA THR A 17 6.84 1.92 9.13
C THR A 17 5.41 2.11 9.63
N GLY A 18 4.42 1.51 8.97
CA GLY A 18 2.99 1.65 9.28
C GLY A 18 2.37 3.00 8.90
N ARG A 19 3.13 3.92 8.29
CA ARG A 19 2.63 5.27 7.95
C ARG A 19 1.77 5.30 6.70
N TYR A 20 1.96 4.32 5.82
CA TYR A 20 1.29 4.22 4.54
C TYR A 20 0.71 2.84 4.35
N VAL A 21 -0.44 2.79 3.68
CA VAL A 21 -1.05 1.56 3.19
C VAL A 21 -1.25 1.70 1.69
N VAL A 22 -1.01 0.64 0.95
CA VAL A 22 -1.32 0.56 -0.48
C VAL A 22 -2.37 -0.50 -0.68
N THR A 23 -3.32 -0.19 -1.53
CA THR A 23 -4.33 -1.15 -2.01
C THR A 23 -4.23 -1.23 -3.53
N SER A 24 -4.42 -2.40 -4.13
CA SER A 24 -4.28 -2.53 -5.57
C SER A 24 -5.27 -3.50 -6.21
N VAL A 25 -5.45 -3.34 -7.51
CA VAL A 25 -6.21 -4.23 -8.39
C VAL A 25 -5.22 -4.96 -9.30
N SER A 26 -4.91 -6.21 -8.97
CA SER A 26 -3.95 -7.04 -9.70
C SER A 26 -4.54 -7.59 -11.00
N TRP A 27 -3.70 -7.67 -12.03
CA TRP A 27 -3.94 -8.33 -13.31
C TRP A 27 -4.20 -9.82 -13.14
N TRP A 28 -3.64 -10.44 -12.09
CA TRP A 28 -3.88 -11.84 -11.80
C TRP A 28 -5.34 -12.09 -11.44
N SER A 29 -5.96 -11.15 -10.71
CA SER A 29 -7.35 -11.23 -10.26
C SER A 29 -8.34 -10.62 -11.25
N HIS A 30 -8.06 -9.43 -11.77
CA HIS A 30 -8.95 -8.68 -12.67
C HIS A 30 -8.18 -8.18 -13.91
N LYS A 31 -8.76 -8.33 -15.11
CA LYS A 31 -8.10 -7.95 -16.38
C LYS A 31 -8.33 -6.49 -16.80
N VAL A 32 -8.96 -5.69 -15.96
CA VAL A 32 -9.32 -4.30 -16.25
C VAL A 32 -9.05 -3.45 -15.00
N ASP A 33 -8.91 -2.14 -15.22
CA ASP A 33 -8.74 -1.13 -14.16
C ASP A 33 -7.60 -1.42 -13.18
N ASN A 34 -6.53 -2.05 -13.66
CA ASN A 34 -5.38 -2.38 -12.85
C ASN A 34 -4.64 -1.13 -12.38
N ALA A 35 -4.52 -1.01 -11.07
CA ALA A 35 -3.95 0.16 -10.42
C ALA A 35 -3.48 -0.16 -9.01
N TYR A 36 -2.64 0.71 -8.47
CA TYR A 36 -2.41 0.77 -7.04
C TYR A 36 -2.69 2.18 -6.51
N TRP A 37 -3.29 2.24 -5.34
CA TRP A 37 -3.66 3.46 -4.64
C TRP A 37 -2.89 3.49 -3.33
N MET A 38 -2.25 4.62 -3.04
CA MET A 38 -1.47 4.84 -1.83
C MET A 38 -2.24 5.75 -0.90
N TRP A 39 -2.29 5.37 0.36
CA TRP A 39 -3.00 6.08 1.42
C TRP A 39 -2.07 6.34 2.59
N THR A 40 -2.38 7.35 3.39
CA THR A 40 -1.85 7.48 4.74
C THR A 40 -2.53 6.46 5.67
N PHE A 41 -1.92 6.18 6.82
CA PHE A 41 -2.52 5.33 7.86
C PHE A 41 -3.90 5.84 8.35
N GLN A 42 -4.19 7.12 8.15
CA GLN A 42 -5.47 7.76 8.51
C GLN A 42 -6.55 7.60 7.42
N GLY A 43 -6.25 6.89 6.33
CA GLY A 43 -7.16 6.69 5.20
C GLY A 43 -7.20 7.86 4.21
N ARG A 44 -6.27 8.82 4.28
CA ARG A 44 -6.19 9.88 3.27
C ARG A 44 -5.48 9.37 2.03
N LEU A 45 -6.14 9.46 0.88
CA LEU A 45 -5.53 9.12 -0.41
C LEU A 45 -4.40 10.09 -0.74
N LEU A 46 -3.23 9.55 -1.09
CA LEU A 46 -2.07 10.32 -1.53
C LEU A 46 -1.92 10.27 -3.05
N GLN A 47 -2.08 9.08 -3.65
CA GLN A 47 -1.87 8.90 -5.08
C GLN A 47 -2.65 7.69 -5.61
N LYS A 48 -3.08 7.78 -6.87
CA LYS A 48 -3.57 6.65 -7.66
C LYS A 48 -2.69 6.49 -8.88
N ASN A 49 -2.28 5.25 -9.16
CA ASN A 49 -1.47 4.94 -10.33
C ASN A 49 -2.10 3.78 -11.07
N THR A 50 -2.68 4.09 -12.23
CA THR A 50 -3.16 3.09 -13.18
C THR A 50 -1.97 2.55 -13.97
N LYS A 51 -1.89 1.23 -14.12
CA LYS A 51 -0.81 0.58 -14.85
C LYS A 51 -1.33 -0.66 -15.56
N ASP A 52 -1.13 -0.71 -16.88
CA ASP A 52 -1.49 -1.86 -17.69
C ASP A 52 -0.79 -3.12 -17.17
N ARG A 53 -1.55 -4.21 -17.07
CA ARG A 53 -1.08 -5.52 -16.58
C ARG A 53 -0.29 -5.43 -15.26
N PHE A 54 -0.70 -4.55 -14.34
CA PHE A 54 -0.10 -4.46 -13.01
C PHE A 54 -0.36 -5.74 -12.21
N CYS A 55 0.68 -6.43 -11.76
CA CYS A 55 0.52 -7.71 -11.04
C CYS A 55 0.59 -7.57 -9.52
N GLN A 56 1.59 -6.86 -8.99
CA GLN A 56 1.80 -6.75 -7.54
C GLN A 56 2.61 -5.50 -7.20
N LEU A 57 2.44 -5.03 -5.97
CA LEU A 57 3.30 -4.05 -5.33
C LEU A 57 3.73 -4.63 -3.99
N LEU A 58 5.03 -4.61 -3.72
CA LEU A 58 5.59 -5.08 -2.46
C LEU A 58 6.49 -3.99 -1.90
N TRP A 59 6.38 -3.75 -0.60
CA TRP A 59 7.30 -2.86 0.09
C TRP A 59 8.64 -3.56 0.26
N ARG A 60 9.72 -2.81 0.07
CA ARG A 60 11.05 -3.37 0.34
C ARG A 60 11.21 -3.59 1.85
N PRO A 61 11.71 -4.76 2.30
CA PRO A 61 12.06 -4.96 3.70
C PRO A 61 13.01 -3.87 4.17
N ARG A 62 12.80 -3.34 5.38
CA ARG A 62 13.73 -2.36 5.94
C ARG A 62 14.92 -3.07 6.58
N PRO A 63 16.14 -2.54 6.41
CA PRO A 63 17.29 -2.98 7.17
C PRO A 63 17.03 -2.88 8.69
N PRO A 64 17.76 -3.66 9.51
CA PRO A 64 17.70 -3.55 10.96
C PRO A 64 17.92 -2.12 11.43
N THR A 65 17.16 -1.71 12.45
CA THR A 65 17.32 -0.38 13.04
C THR A 65 18.68 -0.23 13.71
N LEU A 66 19.30 0.94 13.56
CA LEU A 66 20.52 1.30 14.29
C LEU A 66 20.23 1.84 15.71
N LEU A 67 18.95 2.00 16.05
CA LEU A 67 18.53 2.51 17.35
C LEU A 67 18.74 1.46 18.44
N SER A 68 19.23 1.90 19.59
CA SER A 68 19.27 1.06 20.78
C SER A 68 17.85 0.79 21.31
N GLN A 69 17.70 -0.20 22.19
CA GLN A 69 16.40 -0.50 22.82
C GLN A 69 15.83 0.70 23.59
N ASP A 70 16.69 1.52 24.20
CA ASP A 70 16.26 2.73 24.92
C ASP A 70 15.73 3.82 23.99
N GLN A 71 16.20 3.87 22.74
CA GLN A 71 15.74 4.82 21.72
C GLN A 71 14.47 4.36 21.00
N LEU A 72 14.10 3.09 21.11
CA LEU A 72 12.91 2.52 20.48
C LEU A 72 11.64 2.70 21.35
N LYS A 73 11.78 3.20 22.58
CA LYS A 73 10.68 3.48 23.50
C LYS A 73 9.95 4.79 23.16
#